data_AF-A0A3D3L3S0-F1
#
_entry.id   AF-A0A3D3L3S0-F1
#
_cell.length_a   1.000
_cell.length_b   1.000
_cell.length_c   1.000
_cell.angle_alpha   90.00
_cell.angle_beta   90.00
_cell.angle_gamma   90.00
#
_symmetry.space_group_name_H-M   'P 1'
#
loop_
_entity.id
_entity.type
_entity.pdbx_description
1 polymer ?
#
loop_
_entity_poly.entity_id
_entity_poly.type
_entity_poly.pdbx_seq_one_letter_code
_entity_poly.pdbx_strand_id
1 'polypeptide(L)'
;MNQQASTPKGAAHFHKNTGAPMVFITCTWQSSNKYEINCEKVVSEPNDTVKDITQRYSTILEKIIKQHPEQYFWWHRRWKTKSIQNNGQ
;
A
#
# COMPACT_ATOMS: atom_id res chain seq x y z
N MET A 1 -6.46 -3.97 7.82
CA MET A 1 -7.43 -3.90 6.72
C MET A 1 -7.31 -5.21 5.95
N ASN A 2 -7.87 -6.33 6.45
CA ASN A 2 -7.51 -7.67 5.97
C ASN A 2 -8.43 -8.21 4.86
N GLN A 3 -8.75 -7.39 3.87
CA GLN A 3 -9.55 -7.78 2.71
C GLN A 3 -8.75 -7.59 1.43
N GLN A 4 -8.97 -8.48 0.45
CA GLN A 4 -8.34 -8.33 -0.86
C GLN A 4 -8.76 -6.99 -1.48
N ALA A 5 -7.79 -6.27 -2.02
CA ALA A 5 -7.99 -5.00 -2.68
C ALA A 5 -7.18 -4.96 -3.97
N SER A 6 -7.76 -4.37 -5.02
CA SER A 6 -7.00 -4.05 -6.21
C SER A 6 -5.86 -3.09 -5.85
N THR A 7 -4.63 -3.53 -6.09
CA THR A 7 -3.43 -2.80 -5.72
C THR A 7 -2.56 -2.63 -6.97
N PRO A 8 -2.18 -1.40 -7.35
CA PRO A 8 -1.31 -1.18 -8.51
C PRO A 8 -0.01 -1.96 -8.39
N LYS A 9 0.33 -2.74 -9.43
CA LYS A 9 1.54 -3.59 -9.46
C LYS A 9 2.72 -2.96 -10.21
N GLY A 10 2.48 -1.82 -10.88
CA GLY A 10 3.44 -1.19 -11.79
C GLY A 10 4.76 -0.86 -11.12
N ALA A 11 4.74 -0.29 -9.90
CA ALA A 11 5.96 0.03 -9.15
C ALA A 11 6.80 -1.23 -8.84
N ALA A 12 6.16 -2.31 -8.41
CA ALA A 12 6.84 -3.58 -8.14
C ALA A 12 7.43 -4.22 -9.40
N HIS A 13 6.70 -4.18 -10.53
CA HIS A 13 7.23 -4.62 -11.83
C HIS A 13 8.42 -3.78 -12.27
N PHE A 14 8.32 -2.45 -12.18
CA PHE A 14 9.39 -1.54 -12.57
C PHE A 14 10.67 -1.82 -11.77
N HIS A 15 10.55 -1.98 -10.45
CA HIS A 15 11.66 -2.34 -9.58
C HIS A 15 12.28 -3.69 -9.97
N LYS A 16 11.48 -4.76 -10.13
CA LYS A 16 12.01 -6.09 -10.49
C LYS A 16 12.72 -6.09 -11.85
N ASN A 17 12.26 -5.28 -12.79
CA ASN A 17 12.84 -5.22 -14.14
C ASN A 17 14.11 -4.38 -14.23
N THR A 18 14.26 -3.37 -13.37
CA THR A 18 15.33 -2.36 -13.48
C THR A 18 16.31 -2.36 -12.33
N GLY A 19 15.96 -2.98 -11.20
CA GLY A 19 16.70 -2.85 -9.94
C GLY A 19 16.56 -1.48 -9.27
N ALA A 20 15.77 -0.55 -9.82
CA ALA A 20 15.64 0.81 -9.29
C ALA A 20 15.06 0.81 -7.87
N PRO A 21 15.63 1.56 -6.91
CA PRO A 21 15.13 1.59 -5.54
C PRO A 21 13.69 2.11 -5.47
N MET A 22 12.91 1.55 -4.55
CA MET A 22 11.52 1.98 -4.30
C MET A 22 11.41 2.80 -3.02
N VAL A 23 10.64 3.87 -3.10
CA VAL A 23 10.26 4.72 -1.95
C VAL A 23 8.75 4.85 -1.94
N PHE A 24 8.14 4.60 -0.78
CA PHE A 24 6.73 4.86 -0.52
C PHE A 24 6.59 6.22 0.15
N ILE A 25 5.85 7.12 -0.48
CA ILE A 25 5.67 8.48 0.00
C ILE A 25 4.25 8.63 0.54
N THR A 26 4.11 9.16 1.75
CA THR A 26 2.83 9.59 2.31
C THR A 26 2.88 11.05 2.69
N CYS A 27 1.76 11.74 2.51
CA CYS A 27 1.56 13.10 2.96
C CYS A 27 0.37 13.12 3.92
N THR A 28 0.60 13.52 5.16
CA THR A 28 -0.45 13.65 6.18
C THR A 28 -0.59 15.11 6.56
N TRP A 29 -1.84 15.54 6.73
CA TRP A 29 -2.15 16.83 7.30
C TRP A 29 -1.89 16.79 8.81
N GLN A 30 -1.19 17.81 9.28
CA GLN A 30 -0.97 18.12 10.69
C GLN A 30 -1.78 19.37 11.07
N SER A 31 -1.85 19.69 12.36
CA SER A 31 -2.50 20.93 12.80
C SER A 31 -1.88 22.18 12.17
N SER A 32 -2.70 23.23 12.02
CA SER A 32 -2.24 24.58 11.61
C SER A 32 -1.69 24.68 10.19
N ASN A 33 -2.35 24.05 9.20
CA ASN A 33 -1.97 24.06 7.77
C ASN A 33 -0.56 23.54 7.48
N LYS A 34 -0.05 22.66 8.36
CA LYS A 34 1.23 21.98 8.14
C LYS A 34 0.95 20.60 7.55
N TYR A 35 1.85 20.17 6.66
CA TYR A 35 1.82 18.83 6.10
C TYR A 35 3.13 18.13 6.43
N GLU A 36 3.06 16.86 6.76
CA GLU A 36 4.21 16.01 6.97
C GLU A 36 4.34 15.05 5.78
N ILE A 37 5.52 15.06 5.15
CA ILE A 37 5.86 14.14 4.08
C ILE A 37 6.80 13.09 4.66
N ASN A 38 6.35 11.84 4.66
CA ASN A 38 7.16 10.71 5.04
C ASN A 38 7.60 9.93 3.79
N CYS A 39 8.90 9.62 3.72
CA CYS A 39 9.51 8.87 2.64
C CYS A 39 10.10 7.58 3.21
N GLU A 40 9.42 6.46 3.01
CA GLU A 40 9.84 5.16 3.54
C GLU A 40 10.43 4.31 2.41
N LYS A 41 11.65 3.80 2.59
CA LYS A 41 12.24 2.85 1.64
C LYS A 41 11.46 1.55 1.67
N VAL A 42 11.00 1.09 0.51
CA VAL A 42 10.40 -0.24 0.39
C VAL A 42 11.53 -1.25 0.19
N VAL A 43 11.83 -2.02 1.24
CA VAL A 43 12.83 -3.09 1.18
C VAL A 43 12.25 -4.27 0.39
N SER A 44 12.99 -4.70 -0.62
CA SER A 44 12.73 -5.92 -1.38
C SER A 44 13.89 -6.89 -1.22
N GLU A 45 13.55 -8.16 -1.07
CA GLU A 45 14.48 -9.28 -1.03
C GLU A 45 14.66 -9.89 -2.43
N PRO A 46 15.79 -10.56 -2.74
CA PRO A 46 16.03 -11.14 -4.07
C PRO A 46 14.91 -12.05 -4.56
N ASN A 47 14.32 -12.83 -3.64
CA ASN A 47 13.27 -13.81 -3.92
C ASN A 47 11.86 -13.23 -3.80
N ASP A 48 11.69 -11.94 -3.50
CA ASP A 48 10.37 -11.34 -3.42
C ASP A 48 9.67 -11.41 -4.78
N THR A 49 8.42 -11.89 -4.73
CA THR A 49 7.50 -11.78 -5.84
C THR A 49 6.93 -10.37 -5.92
N VAL A 50 6.32 -10.06 -7.06
CA VAL A 50 5.55 -8.81 -7.24
C VAL A 50 4.48 -8.68 -6.16
N LYS A 51 3.86 -9.80 -5.74
CA LYS A 51 2.85 -9.84 -4.68
C LYS A 51 3.44 -9.48 -3.30
N ASP A 52 4.65 -9.91 -2.99
CA ASP A 52 5.30 -9.63 -1.70
C ASP A 52 5.66 -8.15 -1.57
N ILE A 53 6.20 -7.58 -2.65
CA ILE A 53 6.47 -6.13 -2.73
C ILE A 53 5.14 -5.38 -2.60
N THR A 54 4.13 -5.80 -3.37
CA THR A 54 2.73 -5.37 -3.33
C THR A 54 2.12 -5.31 -1.94
N GLN A 55 2.36 -6.34 -1.16
CA GLN A 55 1.86 -6.44 0.19
C GLN A 55 2.58 -5.47 1.13
N ARG A 56 3.90 -5.28 0.98
CA ARG A 56 4.67 -4.37 1.85
C ARG A 56 4.17 -2.92 1.77
N TYR A 57 3.97 -2.38 0.56
CA TYR A 57 3.43 -1.01 0.47
C TYR A 57 1.97 -0.91 0.91
N SER A 58 1.18 -1.97 0.75
CA SER A 58 -0.15 -2.02 1.34
C SER A 58 -0.09 -1.96 2.87
N THR A 59 0.85 -2.68 3.49
CA THR A 59 1.08 -2.65 4.94
C THR A 59 1.54 -1.27 5.44
N ILE A 60 2.45 -0.60 4.73
CA ILE A 60 2.86 0.79 5.06
C ILE A 60 1.63 1.69 5.05
N LEU A 61 0.83 1.63 3.99
CA LEU A 61 -0.37 2.45 3.89
C LEU A 61 -1.40 2.12 4.98
N GLU A 62 -1.62 0.85 5.29
CA GLU A 62 -2.49 0.43 6.39
C GLU A 62 -2.08 1.05 7.73
N LYS A 63 -0.78 1.11 8.00
CA LYS A 63 -0.23 1.73 9.21
C LYS A 63 -0.58 3.21 9.25
N ILE A 64 -0.39 3.95 8.15
CA ILE A 64 -0.70 5.38 8.08
C ILE A 64 -2.21 5.64 8.19
N ILE A 65 -3.04 4.84 7.54
CA ILE A 65 -4.52 4.95 7.64
C ILE A 65 -4.98 4.71 9.08
N LYS A 66 -4.38 3.76 9.81
CA LYS A 66 -4.73 3.55 11.23
C LYS A 66 -4.34 4.73 12.12
N GLN A 67 -3.29 5.47 11.76
CA GLN A 67 -2.84 6.66 12.49
C GLN A 67 -3.71 7.89 12.18
N HIS A 68 -4.14 8.02 10.93
CA HIS A 68 -4.93 9.16 10.43
C HIS A 68 -6.17 8.69 9.65
N PRO A 69 -7.11 7.97 10.28
CA PRO A 69 -8.25 7.40 9.58
C PRO A 69 -9.11 8.48 8.91
N GLU A 70 -9.25 9.65 9.53
CA GLU A 70 -10.03 10.78 9.02
C GLU A 70 -9.50 11.36 7.69
N GLN A 71 -8.22 11.16 7.39
CA GLN A 71 -7.57 11.71 6.19
C GLN A 71 -7.61 10.75 5.01
N TYR A 72 -8.02 9.50 5.22
CA TYR A 72 -8.11 8.53 4.15
C TYR A 72 -9.37 8.76 3.31
N PHE A 73 -9.23 8.64 1.99
CA PHE A 73 -10.34 8.76 1.05
C PHE A 73 -11.26 7.51 1.09
N TRP A 74 -12.07 7.34 2.14
CA TRP A 74 -12.98 6.18 2.31
C TRP A 74 -13.99 6.02 1.17
N TRP A 75 -14.28 7.10 0.44
CA TRP A 75 -15.12 7.12 -0.76
C TRP A 75 -14.53 6.26 -1.89
N HIS A 76 -13.20 6.15 -1.96
CA HIS A 76 -12.55 5.12 -2.75
C HIS A 76 -12.84 3.78 -2.10
N ARG A 77 -13.78 3.05 -2.70
CA ARG A 77 -14.18 1.71 -2.28
C ARG A 77 -13.08 0.68 -2.59
N ARG A 78 -11.90 0.86 -2.02
CA ARG A 78 -10.69 0.08 -2.28
C ARG A 78 -10.87 -1.41 -1.99
N TRP A 79 -11.65 -1.75 -0.97
CA TRP A 79 -11.93 -3.13 -0.55
C TRP A 79 -13.23 -3.69 -1.14
N LYS A 80 -13.71 -3.15 -2.27
CA LYS A 80 -14.91 -3.68 -2.96
C LYS A 80 -14.73 -5.12 -3.43
N THR A 81 -13.49 -5.57 -3.63
CA THR A 81 -13.19 -6.93 -4.08
C THR A 81 -13.59 -7.91 -2.99
N LYS A 82 -14.78 -8.49 -3.12
CA LYS A 82 -15.24 -9.60 -2.27
C LYS A 82 -14.24 -10.74 -2.43
N SER A 83 -13.76 -11.28 -1.31
CA SER A 83 -13.13 -12.60 -1.31
C SER A 83 -14.11 -13.58 -1.95
N ILE A 84 -13.70 -14.29 -3.00
CA ILE A 84 -14.43 -15.49 -3.41
C ILE A 84 -14.26 -16.45 -2.23
N GLN A 85 -15.26 -16.51 -1.34
CA GLN A 85 -15.39 -17.64 -0.43
C GLN A 85 -15.81 -18.80 -1.31
N ASN A 86 -14.85 -19.65 -1.69
CA ASN A 86 -15.17 -20.99 -2.17
C ASN A 86 -15.75 -21.75 -0.97
N ASN A 87 -17.05 -21.62 -0.75
CA ASN A 87 -17.82 -22.61 -0.01
C ASN A 87 -17.93 -23.82 -0.94
N GLY A 88 -16.90 -24.65 -0.90
CA GLY A 88 -16.74 -25.80 -1.78
C GLY A 88 -16.06 -26.96 -1.07
N GLN A 89 -16.72 -27.48 -0.04
CA GLN A 89 -16.99 -28.90 0.27
C GLN A 89 -17.31 -29.07 1.75
#